data_AF-A0A0F9BP57-F1
#
_entry.id   AF-A0A0F9BP57-F1
#
_cell.length_a   1.000
_cell.length_b   1.000
_cell.length_c   1.000
_cell.angle_alpha   90.00
_cell.angle_beta   90.00
_cell.angle_gamma   90.00
#
_symmetry.space_group_name_H-M   'P 1'
#
loop_
_entity.id
_entity.type
_entity.pdbx_description
1 polymer ?
#
loop_
_entity_poly.entity_id
_entity_poly.type
_entity_poly.pdbx_seq_one_letter_code
_entity_poly.pdbx_strand_id
1 'polypeptide(L)' 'ITHPADAPPHGGFRGYVADPDGHLWEIAWNPAWPMDAGGNVTFGT' A
#
# COMPACT_ATOMS: atom_id res chain seq x y z
N ILE A 1 12.91 -7.31 -0.57
CA ILE A 1 11.97 -6.80 -1.59
C ILE A 1 11.49 -8.00 -2.37
N THR A 2 10.21 -8.34 -2.23
CA THR A 2 9.58 -9.48 -2.91
C THR A 2 8.97 -9.06 -4.25
N HIS A 3 8.57 -7.79 -4.36
CA HIS A 3 8.15 -7.18 -5.62
C HIS A 3 8.70 -5.74 -5.68
N PRO A 4 9.51 -5.39 -6.69
CA PRO A 4 9.93 -4.01 -6.93
C PRO A 4 8.72 -3.07 -7.05
N ALA A 5 8.89 -1.80 -6.70
CA ALA A 5 7.77 -0.89 -6.73
C ALA A 5 7.34 -0.54 -8.16
N ASP A 6 6.03 -0.55 -8.42
CA ASP A 6 5.43 -0.25 -9.73
C ASP A 6 4.07 0.45 -9.61
N ALA A 7 3.55 0.88 -10.77
CA ALA A 7 2.21 1.47 -10.89
C ALA A 7 1.19 0.35 -11.17
N PRO A 8 0.26 0.05 -10.25
CA PRO A 8 -0.74 -0.99 -10.45
C PRO A 8 -1.90 -0.50 -11.35
N PRO A 9 -2.71 -1.41 -11.92
CA PRO A 9 -3.79 -1.04 -12.85
C PRO A 9 -4.85 -0.09 -12.28
N HIS A 10 -5.06 -0.09 -10.96
CA HIS A 10 -6.01 0.79 -10.28
C HIS A 10 -5.42 2.18 -9.95
N GLY A 11 -4.19 2.47 -10.39
CA GLY A 11 -3.48 3.72 -10.10
C GLY A 11 -2.78 3.72 -8.75
N GLY A 12 -2.00 4.78 -8.50
CA GLY A 12 -1.09 4.88 -7.36
C GLY A 12 0.28 4.29 -7.64
N PHE A 13 1.00 3.93 -6.58
CA PHE A 13 2.32 3.29 -6.67
C PHE A 13 2.49 2.36 -5.47
N ARG A 14 2.94 1.13 -5.68
CA ARG A 14 3.07 0.14 -4.60
C ARG A 14 4.31 -0.71 -4.76
N GLY A 15 4.76 -1.35 -3.69
CA GLY A 15 5.77 -2.39 -3.71
C GLY A 15 5.57 -3.37 -2.55
N TYR A 16 6.26 -4.51 -2.62
CA TYR A 16 6.12 -5.57 -1.61
C TYR A 16 7.45 -5.96 -0.96
N VAL A 17 7.37 -6.22 0.33
CA VAL A 17 8.46 -6.74 1.15
C VAL A 17 7.92 -7.75 2.14
N ALA A 18 8.64 -8.84 2.38
CA ALA A 18 8.34 -9.76 3.47
C ALA A 18 9.11 -9.35 4.73
N ASP A 19 8.47 -9.47 5.89
CA ASP A 19 9.15 -9.34 7.17
C ASP A 19 10.02 -10.60 7.49
N PRO A 20 10.81 -10.62 8.57
CA PRO A 20 11.67 -11.77 8.90
C PRO A 20 10.93 -13.09 9.12
N ASP A 21 9.65 -13.03 9.49
CA ASP A 21 8.80 -14.21 9.70
C ASP A 21 8.12 -14.66 8.40
N GLY A 22 8.28 -13.89 7.32
CA GLY A 22 7.77 -14.19 5.99
C GLY A 22 6.38 -13.62 5.70
N HIS A 23 5.81 -12.78 6.57
CA HIS A 23 4.55 -12.11 6.25
C HIS A 23 4.76 -11.03 5.20
N LEU A 24 3.90 -11.01 4.19
CA LEU A 24 3.98 -10.07 3.09
C LEU A 24 3.33 -8.73 3.48
N TRP A 25 4.08 -7.65 3.33
CA TRP A 25 3.62 -6.28 3.51
C TRP A 25 3.60 -5.55 2.16
N GLU A 26 2.53 -4.79 1.94
CA GLU A 26 2.43 -3.82 0.86
C GLU A 26 2.76 -2.42 1.39
N ILE A 27 3.66 -1.73 0.70
CA ILE A 27 3.88 -0.30 0.89
C ILE A 27 3.29 0.41 -0.32
N ALA A 28 2.23 1.18 -0.11
CA ALA A 28 1.46 1.82 -1.19
C ALA A 28 1.24 3.31 -0.94
N TRP A 29 1.31 4.08 -2.03
CA TRP A 29 0.72 5.40 -2.16
C TRP A 29 -0.57 5.28 -2.97
N ASN A 30 -1.71 5.50 -2.31
CA ASN A 30 -3.03 5.42 -2.91
C ASN A 30 -3.81 6.73 -2.68
N PRO A 31 -3.91 7.63 -3.68
CA PRO A 31 -4.59 8.91 -3.53
C PRO A 31 -6.13 8.79 -3.44
N ALA A 32 -6.71 7.63 -3.74
CA ALA A 32 -8.14 7.40 -3.63
C ALA A 32 -8.60 7.05 -2.21
N TRP A 33 -7.67 6.74 -1.30
CA TRP A 33 -7.98 6.34 0.08
C TRP A 33 -7.61 7.48 1.05
N PRO A 34 -8.59 8.28 1.48
CA PRO A 34 -8.34 9.36 2.42
C PRO A 34 -7.94 8.79 3.79
N MET A 35 -7.05 9.52 4.46
CA MET A 35 -6.57 9.21 5.80
C MET A 35 -6.77 10.43 6.69
N ASP A 36 -7.36 10.23 7.87
CA ASP A 36 -7.48 11.31 8.85
C ASP A 36 -6.16 11.58 9.59
N ALA A 37 -6.14 12.62 10.43
CA ALA A 37 -4.94 12.97 11.21
C ALA A 37 -4.52 11.90 12.25
N GLY A 38 -5.39 10.95 12.56
CA GLY A 38 -5.10 9.81 13.44
C GLY A 38 -4.57 8.58 12.69
N GLY A 39 -4.50 8.63 11.36
CA GLY A 39 -4.03 7.53 10.52
C GLY A 39 -5.13 6.54 10.10
N ASN A 40 -6.41 6.83 10.36
CA ASN A 40 -7.50 5.95 9.96
C ASN A 40 -7.78 6.09 8.47
N VAL A 41 -7.80 4.97 7.76
CA VAL A 41 -8.12 4.91 6.33
C VAL A 41 -9.60 4.62 6.15
N THR A 42 -10.27 5.40 5.29
CA THR A 42 -11.64 5.10 4.85
C THR A 42 -11.60 4.40 3.50
N PHE A 43 -12.19 3.20 3.42
CA PHE A 43 -12.25 2.39 2.21
C PHE A 43 -13.58 2.59 1.49
N GLY A 44 -13.52 3.08 0.24
CA GLY A 44 -14.70 3.30 -0.57
C GLY A 44 -15.57 4.45 -0.07
N THR A 45 -16.56 4.79 -0.89
CA THR A 45 -17.63 5.76 -0.61
C THR A 45 -18.95 5.12 -1.01
#